data_AF-A0A0N9ZJH7-F1
#
_entry.id   AF-A0A0N9ZJH7-F1
#
_cell.length_a   1.000
_cell.length_b   1.000
_cell.length_c   1.000
_cell.angle_alpha   90.00
_cell.angle_beta   90.00
_cell.angle_gamma   90.00
#
_symmetry.space_group_name_H-M   'P 1'
#
loop_
_entity.id
_entity.type
_entity.pdbx_description
1 polymer ?
#
loop_
_entity_poly.entity_id
_entity_poly.type
_entity_poly.pdbx_seq_one_letter_code
_entity_poly.pdbx_strand_id
1 'polypeptide(L)'
;MEIGGVMRQRGTWATTMVAIASFYVVFAIQTGDTLEIIVHSGLAAGFVILAIVGARASSWILAAALLGHGLFDVAVGSVLSNPAPNWWGPFCLGIDVILALALAVMLWRGQTLD
;
A
#
# COMPACT_ATOMS: atom_id res chain seq x y z
N MET A 1 11.22 4.04 23.98
CA MET A 1 10.55 3.97 22.66
C MET A 1 9.68 2.73 22.69
N GLU A 2 8.46 2.84 23.22
CA GLU A 2 7.54 1.70 23.25
C GLU A 2 7.06 1.45 21.81
N ILE A 3 7.26 0.24 21.31
CA ILE A 3 6.84 -0.18 19.97
C ILE A 3 5.34 0.10 19.76
N GLY A 4 4.53 0.10 20.83
CA GLY A 4 3.11 0.45 20.80
C GLY A 4 2.79 1.90 20.41
N GLY A 5 3.69 2.85 20.66
CA GLY A 5 3.48 4.26 20.31
C GLY A 5 3.59 4.53 18.82
N VAL A 6 4.46 3.82 18.11
CA VAL A 6 4.68 4.02 16.66
C VAL A 6 3.48 3.52 15.85
N MET A 7 2.90 2.38 16.22
CA MET A 7 1.73 1.82 15.53
C MET A 7 0.46 2.65 15.75
N ARG A 8 0.46 3.53 16.77
CA ARG A 8 -0.62 4.48 17.03
C ARG A 8 -0.55 5.74 16.18
N GLN A 9 0.48 5.93 15.36
CA GLN A 9 0.58 7.10 14.49
C GLN A 9 -0.02 6.80 13.12
N ARG A 10 -0.90 7.68 12.64
CA ARG A 10 -1.41 7.60 11.26
C ARG A 10 -0.29 7.68 10.23
N GLY A 11 0.76 8.43 10.58
CA GLY A 11 1.98 8.56 9.79
C GLY A 11 2.59 7.19 9.46
N THR A 12 2.66 6.26 10.41
CA THR A 12 3.21 4.91 10.21
C THR A 12 2.46 4.13 9.13
N TRP A 13 1.13 4.16 9.17
CA TRP A 13 0.30 3.45 8.20
C TRP A 13 0.38 4.10 6.82
N ALA A 14 0.40 5.43 6.77
CA ALA A 14 0.53 6.17 5.52
C ALA A 14 1.92 5.97 4.87
N THR A 15 3.00 6.04 5.64
CA THR A 15 4.35 5.79 5.11
C THR A 15 4.51 4.35 4.64
N THR A 16 3.91 3.39 5.34
CA THR A 16 3.88 1.99 4.92
C THR A 16 3.19 1.83 3.56
N MET A 17 2.00 2.43 3.40
CA MET A 17 1.29 2.40 2.11
C MET A 17 2.12 3.02 0.97
N VAL A 18 2.75 4.17 1.20
CA VAL A 18 3.61 4.82 0.20
C VAL A 18 4.82 3.95 -0.15
N ALA A 19 5.46 3.33 0.84
CA ALA A 19 6.61 2.46 0.62
C ALA A 19 6.24 1.25 -0.24
N ILE A 20 5.14 0.56 0.10
CA ILE A 20 4.68 -0.62 -0.64
C ILE A 20 4.34 -0.28 -2.09
N ALA A 21 3.60 0.81 -2.32
CA ALA A 21 3.21 1.25 -3.67
C ALA A 21 4.40 1.63 -4.57
N SER A 22 5.53 2.06 -3.98
CA SER A 22 6.69 2.53 -4.74
C SER A 22 7.49 1.43 -5.45
N PHE A 23 7.41 0.18 -4.99
CA PHE A 23 8.26 -0.90 -5.50
C PHE A 23 7.98 -1.24 -6.97
N TYR A 24 6.73 -1.14 -7.43
CA TYR A 24 6.39 -1.36 -8.84
C TYR A 24 7.06 -0.36 -9.78
N VAL A 25 7.25 0.89 -9.33
CA VAL A 25 7.99 1.90 -10.10
C VAL A 25 9.46 1.50 -10.23
N VAL A 26 10.06 0.96 -9.17
CA VAL A 26 11.45 0.46 -9.20
C VAL A 26 11.59 -0.71 -10.18
N PHE A 27 10.66 -1.65 -10.16
CA PHE A 27 10.66 -2.76 -11.12
C PHE A 27 10.50 -2.28 -12.56
N ALA A 28 9.60 -1.32 -12.82
CA ALA A 28 9.42 -0.75 -14.15
C ALA A 28 10.67 0.00 -14.64
N ILE A 29 11.39 0.68 -13.74
CA ILE A 29 12.68 1.30 -14.08
C ILE A 29 13.72 0.23 -14.45
N GLN A 30 13.70 -0.92 -13.77
CA GLN A 30 14.62 -2.03 -14.03
C GLN A 30 14.35 -2.71 -15.39
N THR A 31 13.09 -2.82 -15.83
CA THR A 31 12.74 -3.36 -17.16
C THR A 31 13.08 -2.38 -18.29
N GLY A 32 13.11 -1.08 -18.00
CA GLY A 32 13.52 -0.02 -18.93
C GLY A 32 12.43 0.43 -19.91
N ASP A 33 11.19 -0.07 -19.76
CA ASP A 33 10.06 0.35 -20.58
C ASP A 33 9.45 1.66 -20.03
N THR A 34 9.48 2.72 -20.85
CA THR A 34 8.93 4.03 -20.49
C THR A 34 7.43 3.99 -20.23
N LEU A 35 6.68 3.16 -20.96
CA LEU A 35 5.24 3.03 -20.77
C LEU A 35 4.94 2.37 -19.41
N GLU A 36 5.66 1.30 -19.06
CA GLU A 36 5.54 0.65 -17.74
C GLU A 36 5.85 1.64 -16.62
N ILE A 37 6.92 2.43 -16.75
CA ILE A 37 7.29 3.44 -15.75
C ILE A 37 6.16 4.46 -15.55
N ILE A 38 5.59 4.99 -16.63
CA ILE A 38 4.49 5.97 -16.55
C ILE A 38 3.26 5.37 -15.89
N VAL A 39 2.86 4.16 -16.31
CA VAL A 39 1.68 3.47 -15.78
C VAL A 39 1.85 3.18 -14.29
N HIS A 40 2.96 2.54 -13.89
CA HIS A 40 3.20 2.19 -12.50
C HIS A 40 3.41 3.43 -11.61
N SER A 41 3.98 4.52 -12.15
CA SER A 41 4.08 5.79 -11.42
C SER A 41 2.70 6.41 -11.18
N GLY A 42 1.80 6.36 -12.17
CA GLY A 42 0.43 6.83 -12.01
C GLY A 42 -0.36 6.04 -10.97
N LEU A 43 -0.21 4.71 -10.96
CA LEU A 43 -0.80 3.83 -9.97
C LEU A 43 -0.26 4.10 -8.56
N ALA A 44 1.05 4.20 -8.43
CA ALA A 44 1.70 4.57 -7.17
C ALA A 44 1.21 5.94 -6.65
N ALA A 45 1.07 6.93 -7.53
CA ALA A 45 0.53 8.24 -7.18
C ALA A 45 -0.91 8.16 -6.66
N GLY A 46 -1.75 7.29 -7.24
CA GLY A 46 -3.11 7.02 -6.72
C GLY A 46 -3.10 6.52 -5.28
N PHE A 47 -2.25 5.54 -4.96
CA PHE A 47 -2.11 5.05 -3.58
C PHE A 47 -1.48 6.07 -2.63
N VAL A 48 -0.55 6.89 -3.10
CA VAL A 48 -0.01 8.02 -2.32
C VAL A 48 -1.11 9.02 -1.96
N ILE A 49 -1.99 9.35 -2.90
CA ILE A 49 -3.14 10.23 -2.64
C ILE A 49 -4.05 9.60 -1.57
N LEU A 50 -4.37 8.31 -1.69
CA LEU A 50 -5.15 7.59 -0.69
C LEU A 50 -4.46 7.58 0.69
N ALA A 51 -3.14 7.42 0.73
CA ALA A 51 -2.37 7.49 1.97
C ALA A 51 -2.44 8.87 2.62
N ILE A 52 -2.30 9.95 1.83
CA ILE A 52 -2.40 11.34 2.32
C ILE A 52 -3.81 11.62 2.85
N VAL A 53 -4.84 11.24 2.08
CA VAL A 53 -6.24 11.43 2.47
C VAL A 53 -6.56 10.62 3.72
N GLY A 54 -6.11 9.36 3.80
CA GLY A 54 -6.33 8.52 4.96
C GLY A 54 -5.61 8.99 6.21
N ALA A 55 -4.40 9.53 6.08
CA ALA A 55 -3.69 10.14 7.20
C ALA A 55 -4.43 11.35 7.76
N ARG A 56 -4.99 12.20 6.88
CA ARG A 56 -5.63 13.46 7.29
C ARG A 56 -7.09 13.29 7.72
N ALA A 57 -7.86 12.50 6.98
CA ALA A 57 -9.31 12.45 7.12
C ALA A 57 -9.79 11.21 7.90
N SER A 58 -9.30 10.02 7.58
CA SER A 58 -9.82 8.79 8.18
C SER A 58 -8.86 7.61 8.04
N SER A 59 -8.51 7.01 9.18
CA SER A 59 -7.68 5.80 9.22
C SER A 59 -8.35 4.58 8.57
N TRP A 60 -9.68 4.58 8.41
CA TRP A 60 -10.37 3.54 7.63
C TRP A 60 -10.01 3.59 6.15
N ILE A 61 -9.69 4.78 5.61
CA ILE A 61 -9.21 4.92 4.23
C ILE A 61 -7.82 4.28 4.10
N LEU A 62 -6.96 4.37 5.12
CA LEU A 62 -5.66 3.68 5.11
C LEU A 62 -5.83 2.16 5.11
N ALA A 63 -6.74 1.62 5.93
CA ALA A 63 -7.04 0.20 5.95
C ALA A 63 -7.59 -0.28 4.59
N ALA A 64 -8.50 0.49 3.99
CA ALA A 64 -9.06 0.21 2.67
C ALA A 64 -8.00 0.34 1.56
N ALA A 65 -7.09 1.30 1.64
CA ALA A 65 -6.01 1.50 0.67
C ALA A 65 -5.03 0.33 0.68
N LEU A 66 -4.62 -0.13 1.88
CA LEU A 66 -3.76 -1.31 2.03
C LEU A 66 -4.43 -2.54 1.41
N LEU A 67 -5.67 -2.83 1.81
CA LEU A 67 -6.40 -3.98 1.26
C LEU A 67 -6.59 -3.87 -0.27
N GLY A 68 -6.93 -2.68 -0.74
CA GLY A 68 -7.11 -2.39 -2.16
C GLY A 68 -5.82 -2.57 -2.96
N HIS A 69 -4.66 -2.21 -2.41
CA HIS A 69 -3.36 -2.42 -3.03
C HIS A 69 -3.06 -3.90 -3.22
N GLY A 70 -3.22 -4.72 -2.17
CA GLY A 70 -2.96 -6.16 -2.27
C GLY A 70 -3.85 -6.86 -3.30
N LEU A 71 -5.13 -6.47 -3.34
CA LEU A 71 -6.07 -6.96 -4.37
C LEU A 71 -5.66 -6.47 -5.76
N PHE A 72 -5.26 -5.21 -5.87
CA PHE A 72 -4.81 -4.61 -7.12
C PHE A 72 -3.58 -5.35 -7.69
N ASP A 73 -2.60 -5.69 -6.86
CA ASP A 73 -1.38 -6.39 -7.30
C ASP A 73 -1.67 -7.74 -7.95
N VAL A 74 -2.62 -8.50 -7.41
CA VAL A 74 -3.00 -9.81 -7.97
C VAL A 74 -3.91 -9.65 -9.19
N ALA A 75 -4.85 -8.70 -9.16
CA ALA A 75 -5.77 -8.47 -10.27
C ALA A 75 -5.04 -7.89 -11.49
N VAL A 76 -4.22 -6.85 -11.30
CA VAL A 76 -3.51 -6.16 -12.38
C VAL A 76 -2.29 -6.93 -12.85
N GLY A 77 -1.61 -7.68 -11.98
CA GLY A 77 -0.54 -8.60 -12.38
C GLY A 77 -1.01 -9.70 -13.36
N SER A 78 -2.32 -9.92 -13.48
CA SER A 78 -2.90 -10.85 -14.47
C SER A 78 -3.29 -10.21 -15.81
N VAL A 79 -3.29 -8.87 -15.91
CA VAL A 79 -3.81 -8.12 -17.06
C VAL A 79 -2.76 -7.22 -17.72
N LEU A 80 -1.85 -6.64 -16.94
CA LEU A 80 -0.75 -5.80 -17.45
C LEU A 80 0.57 -6.57 -17.46
N SER A 81 1.50 -6.16 -18.34
CA SER A 81 2.91 -6.55 -18.22
C SER A 81 3.37 -6.23 -16.79
N ASN A 82 3.76 -7.27 -16.08
CA ASN A 82 4.15 -7.16 -14.69
C ASN A 82 5.68 -7.12 -14.62
N PRO A 83 6.30 -5.96 -14.34
CA PRO A 83 7.75 -5.87 -14.24
C PRO A 83 8.29 -6.56 -12.98
N ALA A 84 7.41 -6.89 -12.02
CA ALA A 84 7.79 -7.54 -10.78
C ALA A 84 7.93 -9.06 -10.95
N PRO A 85 8.76 -9.73 -10.13
CA PRO A 85 8.80 -11.18 -10.07
C PRO A 85 7.44 -11.81 -9.75
N ASN A 86 7.17 -13.01 -10.27
CA ASN A 86 5.87 -13.69 -10.09
C ASN A 86 5.45 -13.92 -8.62
N TRP A 87 6.40 -13.95 -7.69
CA TRP A 87 6.13 -14.11 -6.25
C TRP A 87 5.78 -12.79 -5.54
N TRP A 88 6.05 -11.65 -6.17
CA TRP A 88 5.88 -10.33 -5.57
C TRP A 88 4.41 -10.02 -5.28
N GLY A 89 3.52 -10.23 -6.26
CA GLY A 89 2.08 -9.99 -6.09
C GLY A 89 1.46 -10.77 -4.92
N PRO A 90 1.64 -12.10 -4.82
CA PRO A 90 1.19 -12.89 -3.67
C PRO A 90 1.80 -12.45 -2.33
N PHE A 91 3.07 -12.03 -2.33
CA PHE A 91 3.73 -11.52 -1.13
C PHE A 91 3.10 -10.20 -0.67
N CYS A 92 2.92 -9.23 -1.58
CA CYS A 92 2.25 -7.97 -1.30
C CYS A 92 0.85 -8.18 -0.76
N LEU A 93 0.05 -9.03 -1.42
CA LEU A 93 -1.30 -9.37 -0.95
C LEU A 93 -1.28 -9.86 0.51
N GLY A 94 -0.35 -10.75 0.85
CA GLY A 94 -0.23 -11.27 2.21
C GLY A 94 0.06 -10.18 3.24
N ILE A 95 1.07 -9.34 2.97
CA ILE A 95 1.44 -8.23 3.87
C ILE A 95 0.32 -7.20 3.97
N ASP A 96 -0.27 -6.81 2.85
CA ASP A 96 -1.32 -5.81 2.77
C ASP A 96 -2.58 -6.24 3.53
N VAL A 97 -2.99 -7.49 3.38
CA VAL A 97 -4.13 -8.05 4.12
C VAL A 97 -3.84 -8.07 5.62
N ILE A 98 -2.66 -8.52 6.05
CA ILE A 98 -2.28 -8.55 7.47
C ILE A 98 -2.30 -7.14 8.06
N LEU A 99 -1.70 -6.17 7.38
CA LEU A 99 -1.65 -4.78 7.83
C LEU A 99 -3.03 -4.13 7.84
N ALA A 100 -3.83 -4.34 6.80
CA ALA A 100 -5.20 -3.83 6.72
C ALA A 100 -6.08 -4.39 7.85
N LEU A 101 -6.00 -5.70 8.12
CA LEU A 101 -6.74 -6.33 9.22
C LEU A 101 -6.25 -5.85 10.58
N ALA A 102 -4.93 -5.73 10.78
CA ALA A 102 -4.38 -5.21 12.03
C ALA A 102 -4.90 -3.80 12.31
N LEU A 103 -4.82 -2.91 11.32
CA LEU A 103 -5.35 -1.54 11.42
C LEU A 103 -6.87 -1.52 11.66
N ALA A 104 -7.63 -2.30 10.88
CA ALA A 104 -9.09 -2.38 11.04
C ALA A 104 -9.49 -2.87 12.44
N VAL A 105 -8.79 -3.86 12.99
CA VAL A 105 -9.03 -4.36 14.36
C VAL A 105 -8.69 -3.29 15.40
N MET A 106 -7.60 -2.54 15.22
CA MET A 106 -7.27 -1.42 16.13
C MET A 106 -8.38 -0.36 16.14
N LEU A 107 -8.85 0.04 14.95
CA LEU A 107 -9.93 1.01 14.80
C LEU A 107 -11.25 0.49 15.37
N TRP A 108 -11.58 -0.79 15.14
CA TRP A 108 -12.80 -1.42 15.65
C TRP A 108 -12.81 -1.53 17.18
N ARG A 109 -11.63 -1.71 17.80
CA ARG A 109 -11.44 -1.66 19.26
C ARG A 109 -11.45 -0.25 19.84
N GLY A 110 -11.75 0.77 19.02
CA GLY A 110 -11.82 2.17 19.44
C GLY A 110 -10.45 2.81 19.72
N GLN A 111 -9.36 2.24 19.21
CA GLN A 111 -8.05 2.84 19.37
C GLN A 111 -7.94 4.09 18.49
N THR A 112 -7.60 5.22 19.10
CA THR A 112 -7.33 6.45 18.37
C THR A 112 -5.92 6.40 17.80
N LEU A 113 -5.81 6.83 16.55
CA LEU A 113 -4.52 7.06 15.90
C LEU A 113 -4.26 8.56 15.82
N ASP A 114 -3.10 8.95 16.34
CA ASP A 114 -2.60 10.33 16.39
C ASP A 114 -2.00 10.75 15.04
#